data_AF-A0A9P1AA97-F1
#
_entry.id   AF-A0A9P1AA97-F1
#
_cell.length_a   1.000
_cell.length_b   1.000
_cell.length_c   1.000
_cell.angle_alpha   90.00
_cell.angle_beta   90.00
_cell.angle_gamma   90.00
#
_symmetry.space_group_name_H-M   'P 1'
#
loop_
_entity.id
_entity.type
_entity.pdbx_description
1 polymer ?
#
loop_
_entity_poly.entity_id
_entity_poly.type
_entity_poly.pdbx_seq_one_letter_code
_entity_poly.pdbx_strand_id
1 'polypeptide(L)'
;MSSPTSLEEEGDIKLKTRFQGQVVVLYARPPLILSDFLGLLRDACKQHQKQEITVKWIDEDGDPISIDSQMELDEAVRCLNSSQEAELNVHVFVGKPELPGLPCQGEDKTVYRRGARRWKKIYLYNGHRFQAKRLNRRIQCFICHDYIWGIGRQGFRCVDCRLCVHKKCHRHVRTHCGQTPVGPIIPQLTPTASETRARAESSTSRPIGIDNGAYQELEIETPESGRVTNGNGATGGAASKWAVSLNDFRLLTVIGRGSYAKVVQAEHIATHQIYAIKIIKKEMFNEDEDIDWVQTEKSVFEAASNYPFLVGLHSCFQTESRLFFVIEFVPGGDLMFHMQQQRKLPEEHARFYAGEIILALHFLHSRGIIYRDLKLDNVLIDAEGHIKLTDYGMCKENVNAGDVTSTFCGTPNYIAPEILRGDEYGFSVDWWALGVLMFEMMAGRSPFDIVGMQNNVEENTEDYLFQVILERQIRIPRSLSVRASAILRGFLNKDPTERLGCKLDINEGLRDMKEHQFFRGSIDWEALEQKAVAPPYHPAVESDRDLTHFDHQFTDEPPQLSPDNPAVIARIDQSEFDGFEYVNPLQMSREDSV
;
A
#
# COMPACT_ATOMS: atom_id res chain seq x y z
N MET A 1 39.90 -22.57 6.91
CA MET A 1 39.08 -23.74 6.55
C MET A 1 38.08 -23.29 5.50
N SER A 2 37.91 -24.12 4.48
CA SER A 2 37.42 -23.86 3.13
C SER A 2 36.12 -23.05 3.04
N SER A 3 36.15 -22.02 2.21
CA SER A 3 34.98 -21.33 1.65
C SER A 3 34.08 -22.33 0.92
N PRO A 4 32.75 -22.31 1.11
CA PRO A 4 31.87 -23.01 0.19
C PRO A 4 31.82 -22.17 -1.09
N THR A 5 32.58 -22.65 -2.07
CA THR A 5 32.56 -22.22 -3.46
C THR A 5 31.11 -22.10 -3.96
N SER A 6 30.84 -20.96 -4.58
CA SER A 6 29.80 -20.77 -5.58
C SER A 6 29.83 -21.91 -6.59
N LEU A 7 28.95 -22.88 -6.44
CA LEU A 7 28.48 -23.70 -7.55
C LEU A 7 27.09 -23.18 -7.86
N GLU A 8 27.03 -22.20 -8.77
CA GLU A 8 25.86 -22.11 -9.63
C GLU A 8 25.69 -23.50 -10.28
N GLU A 9 24.51 -24.10 -10.14
CA GLU A 9 24.15 -25.26 -10.96
C GLU A 9 24.00 -24.74 -12.41
N GLU A 10 25.13 -24.53 -13.10
CA GLU A 10 25.35 -23.88 -14.40
C GLU A 10 24.70 -24.59 -15.61
N GLY A 11 23.77 -25.52 -15.39
CA GLY A 11 23.21 -26.37 -16.47
C GLY A 11 21.69 -26.53 -16.51
N ASP A 12 20.94 -26.00 -15.54
CA ASP A 12 19.48 -26.16 -15.53
C ASP A 12 18.80 -25.11 -16.43
N ILE A 13 17.84 -25.55 -17.24
CA ILE A 13 17.00 -24.66 -18.03
C ILE A 13 15.92 -24.08 -17.12
N LYS A 14 15.82 -22.75 -17.09
CA LYS A 14 14.73 -22.05 -16.42
C LYS A 14 13.49 -22.06 -17.30
N LEU A 15 12.40 -22.62 -16.80
CA LEU A 15 11.10 -22.67 -17.48
C LEU A 15 10.18 -21.60 -16.90
N LYS A 16 9.60 -20.76 -17.77
CA LYS A 16 8.54 -19.80 -17.42
C LYS A 16 7.21 -20.25 -17.98
N THR A 17 6.43 -20.92 -17.15
CA THR A 17 5.17 -21.56 -17.49
C THR A 17 3.99 -20.63 -17.22
N ARG A 18 3.21 -20.30 -18.24
CA ARG A 18 1.98 -19.49 -18.12
C ARG A 18 0.77 -20.40 -18.09
N PHE A 19 -0.06 -20.24 -17.06
CA PHE A 19 -1.28 -21.03 -16.86
C PHE A 19 -2.30 -20.23 -16.06
N GLN A 20 -3.55 -20.12 -16.55
CA GLN A 20 -4.72 -19.55 -15.83
C GLN A 20 -4.43 -18.28 -14.98
N GLY A 21 -3.93 -17.21 -15.58
CA GLY A 21 -3.65 -15.96 -14.86
C GLY A 21 -2.35 -15.93 -14.04
N GLN A 22 -1.55 -17.00 -14.03
CA GLN A 22 -0.30 -17.10 -13.28
C GLN A 22 0.92 -17.42 -14.15
N VAL A 23 2.11 -17.05 -13.65
CA VAL A 23 3.41 -17.48 -14.19
C VAL A 23 4.11 -18.32 -13.14
N VAL A 24 4.33 -19.58 -13.43
CA VAL A 24 5.10 -20.51 -12.60
C VAL A 24 6.51 -20.64 -13.19
N VAL A 25 7.51 -20.28 -12.40
CA VAL A 25 8.93 -20.39 -12.73
C VAL A 25 9.45 -21.66 -12.09
N LEU A 26 10.06 -22.53 -12.88
CA LEU A 26 10.66 -23.77 -12.41
C LEU A 26 11.94 -24.06 -13.20
N TYR A 27 12.66 -25.12 -12.83
CA TYR A 27 13.97 -25.45 -13.38
C TYR A 27 13.98 -26.92 -13.79
N ALA A 28 14.53 -27.22 -14.96
CA ALA A 28 14.61 -28.56 -15.49
C ALA A 28 16.01 -28.83 -16.05
N ARG A 29 16.56 -30.00 -15.72
CA ARG A 29 17.91 -30.38 -16.14
C ARG A 29 17.90 -31.06 -17.50
N PRO A 30 18.68 -30.59 -18.48
CA PRO A 30 18.85 -31.27 -19.77
C PRO A 30 19.55 -32.64 -19.63
N PRO A 31 19.31 -33.60 -20.55
CA PRO A 31 18.35 -33.51 -21.66
C PRO A 31 16.91 -33.63 -21.17
N LEU A 32 16.00 -32.84 -21.75
CA LEU A 32 14.58 -32.89 -21.38
C LEU A 32 13.89 -34.02 -22.14
N ILE A 33 13.33 -34.99 -21.42
CA ILE A 33 12.49 -36.04 -22.00
C ILE A 33 11.03 -35.55 -21.99
N LEU A 34 10.32 -35.67 -23.11
CA LEU A 34 8.96 -35.13 -23.29
C LEU A 34 7.99 -35.59 -22.20
N SER A 35 8.01 -36.87 -21.82
CA SER A 35 7.14 -37.39 -20.75
C SER A 35 7.35 -36.68 -19.43
N ASP A 36 8.61 -36.46 -19.08
CA ASP A 36 9.03 -35.89 -17.80
C ASP A 36 8.79 -34.38 -17.79
N PHE A 37 9.06 -33.72 -18.93
CA PHE A 37 8.74 -32.31 -19.15
C PHE A 37 7.24 -32.04 -19.01
N LEU A 38 6.40 -32.82 -19.67
CA LEU A 38 4.94 -32.70 -19.54
C LEU A 38 4.48 -33.01 -18.11
N GLY A 39 5.05 -34.03 -17.46
CA GLY A 39 4.76 -34.34 -16.05
C GLY A 39 5.08 -33.18 -15.11
N LEU A 40 6.25 -32.55 -15.30
CA LEU A 40 6.71 -31.39 -14.55
C LEU A 40 5.76 -30.19 -14.71
N LEU A 41 5.30 -29.93 -15.94
CA LEU A 41 4.37 -28.84 -16.22
C LEU A 41 2.98 -29.10 -15.61
N ARG A 42 2.50 -30.35 -15.62
CA ARG A 42 1.25 -30.73 -14.93
C ARG A 42 1.34 -30.45 -13.44
N ASP A 43 2.43 -30.88 -12.80
CA ASP A 43 2.65 -30.65 -11.37
C ASP A 43 2.72 -29.15 -11.06
N ALA A 44 3.45 -28.38 -11.86
CA ALA A 44 3.55 -26.92 -11.72
C ALA A 44 2.18 -26.22 -11.84
N CYS A 45 1.32 -26.73 -12.73
CA CYS A 45 -0.03 -26.22 -12.96
C CYS A 45 -1.09 -26.87 -12.04
N LYS A 46 -0.69 -27.70 -11.06
CA LYS A 46 -1.58 -28.47 -10.18
C LYS A 46 -2.64 -29.30 -10.93
N GLN A 47 -2.27 -29.85 -12.07
CA GLN A 47 -3.12 -30.74 -12.85
C GLN A 47 -2.86 -32.19 -12.48
N HIS A 48 -3.88 -33.04 -12.60
CA HIS A 48 -3.72 -34.47 -12.41
C HIS A 48 -2.73 -35.04 -13.45
N GLN A 49 -1.93 -36.05 -13.11
CA GLN A 49 -0.91 -36.59 -14.04
C GLN A 49 -1.49 -37.18 -15.34
N LYS A 50 -2.76 -37.59 -15.32
CA LYS A 50 -3.50 -38.04 -16.51
C LYS A 50 -4.25 -36.91 -17.23
N GLN A 51 -4.21 -35.68 -16.72
CA GLN A 51 -4.86 -34.54 -17.36
C GLN A 51 -4.15 -34.28 -18.69
N GLU A 52 -4.93 -34.28 -19.76
CA GLU A 52 -4.44 -33.87 -21.07
C GLU A 52 -4.18 -32.36 -21.03
N ILE A 53 -3.00 -31.97 -21.51
CA ILE A 53 -2.56 -30.57 -21.61
C ILE A 53 -1.94 -30.35 -22.98
N THR A 54 -2.12 -29.14 -23.52
CA THR A 54 -1.38 -28.66 -24.70
C THR A 54 -0.34 -27.65 -24.21
N VAL A 55 0.90 -27.80 -24.67
CA VAL A 55 2.01 -26.90 -24.33
C VAL A 55 2.44 -26.19 -25.58
N LYS A 56 2.42 -24.85 -25.56
CA LYS A 56 2.87 -24.02 -26.66
C LYS A 56 4.05 -23.16 -26.27
N TRP A 57 5.02 -22.99 -27.16
CA TRP A 57 6.11 -22.02 -27.03
C TRP A 57 6.04 -21.05 -28.21
N ILE A 58 6.77 -19.94 -28.13
CA ILE A 58 6.82 -18.95 -29.21
C ILE A 58 8.15 -19.11 -29.94
N ASP A 59 8.08 -19.27 -31.26
CA ASP A 59 9.26 -19.37 -32.12
C ASP A 59 9.91 -18.01 -32.40
N GLU A 60 10.93 -18.01 -33.25
CA GLU A 60 11.68 -16.79 -33.63
C GLU A 60 10.83 -15.79 -34.42
N ASP A 61 9.79 -16.25 -35.11
CA ASP A 61 8.87 -15.44 -35.91
C ASP A 61 7.71 -14.86 -35.08
N GLY A 62 7.58 -15.29 -33.82
CA GLY A 62 6.57 -14.82 -32.88
C GLY A 62 5.27 -15.63 -32.90
N ASP A 63 5.28 -16.79 -33.55
CA ASP A 63 4.13 -17.68 -33.69
C ASP A 63 4.08 -18.76 -32.59
N PRO A 64 2.88 -19.08 -32.06
CA PRO A 64 2.74 -20.11 -31.03
C PRO A 64 2.78 -21.52 -31.63
N ILE A 65 3.86 -22.26 -31.37
CA ILE A 65 4.07 -23.64 -31.78
C ILE A 65 3.76 -24.61 -30.63
N SER A 66 3.03 -25.69 -30.90
CA SER A 66 2.77 -26.76 -29.94
C SER A 66 3.96 -27.72 -29.79
N ILE A 67 4.22 -28.20 -28.58
CA ILE A 67 5.22 -29.22 -28.27
C ILE A 67 4.49 -30.55 -28.09
N ASP A 68 4.32 -31.30 -29.18
CA ASP A 68 3.59 -32.56 -29.23
C ASP A 68 4.52 -33.78 -29.37
N SER A 69 5.78 -33.55 -29.72
CA SER A 69 6.81 -34.58 -29.94
C SER A 69 8.15 -34.25 -29.29
N GLN A 70 8.99 -35.28 -29.08
CA GLN A 70 10.33 -35.10 -28.54
C GLN A 70 11.18 -34.19 -29.44
N MET A 71 10.99 -34.30 -30.76
CA MET A 71 11.70 -33.48 -31.75
C MET A 71 11.38 -31.99 -31.60
N GLU A 72 10.13 -31.63 -31.34
CA GLU A 72 9.73 -30.23 -31.10
C GLU A 72 10.24 -29.69 -29.77
N LEU A 73 10.31 -30.54 -28.74
CA LEU A 73 10.93 -30.16 -27.46
C LEU A 73 12.44 -29.94 -27.61
N ASP A 74 13.12 -30.82 -28.32
CA ASP A 74 14.55 -30.70 -28.62
C ASP A 74 14.84 -29.44 -29.44
N GLU A 75 13.97 -29.12 -30.39
CA GLU A 75 14.06 -27.89 -31.20
C GLU A 75 13.84 -26.63 -30.36
N ALA A 76 12.85 -26.60 -29.48
CA ALA A 76 12.62 -25.48 -28.57
C ALA A 76 13.82 -25.23 -27.64
N VAL A 77 14.45 -26.30 -27.16
CA VAL A 77 15.69 -26.23 -26.36
C VAL A 77 16.89 -25.79 -27.22
N ARG A 78 16.98 -26.22 -28.48
CA ARG A 78 18.04 -25.80 -29.40
C ARG A 78 17.95 -24.30 -29.70
N CYS A 79 16.75 -23.78 -29.98
CA CYS A 79 16.51 -22.36 -30.24
C CYS A 79 16.87 -21.50 -29.02
N LEU A 80 16.52 -21.94 -27.80
CA LEU A 80 16.94 -21.28 -26.55
C LEU A 80 18.46 -21.11 -26.47
N ASN A 81 19.21 -22.18 -26.76
CA ASN A 81 20.67 -22.15 -26.71
C ASN A 81 21.29 -21.26 -27.81
N SER A 82 20.61 -21.12 -28.95
CA SER A 82 21.07 -20.30 -30.09
C SER A 82 20.79 -18.80 -29.89
N SER A 83 19.69 -18.45 -29.21
CA SER A 83 19.24 -17.07 -29.01
C SER A 83 19.90 -16.35 -27.82
N GLN A 84 20.78 -17.04 -27.07
CA GLN A 84 21.32 -16.57 -25.77
C GLN A 84 20.23 -16.23 -24.73
N GLU A 85 18.99 -16.68 -24.93
CA GLU A 85 17.94 -16.48 -23.93
C GLU A 85 18.18 -17.39 -22.73
N ALA A 86 18.07 -16.83 -21.51
CA ALA A 86 18.33 -17.55 -20.27
C ALA A 86 17.14 -18.41 -19.78
N GLU A 87 16.03 -18.47 -20.52
CA GLU A 87 14.79 -19.10 -20.08
C GLU A 87 13.84 -19.50 -21.21
N LEU A 88 13.26 -20.70 -21.13
CA LEU A 88 12.23 -21.18 -22.05
C LEU A 88 10.84 -20.73 -21.57
N ASN A 89 10.14 -19.96 -22.38
CA ASN A 89 8.78 -19.49 -22.09
C ASN A 89 7.74 -20.42 -22.72
N VAL A 90 6.86 -21.00 -21.90
CA VAL A 90 5.81 -21.90 -22.36
C VAL A 90 4.44 -21.50 -21.83
N HIS A 91 3.41 -21.79 -22.60
CA HIS A 91 2.00 -21.59 -22.29
C HIS A 91 1.33 -22.95 -22.21
N VAL A 92 0.62 -23.21 -21.11
CA VAL A 92 -0.07 -24.47 -20.86
C VAL A 92 -1.57 -24.24 -20.96
N PHE A 93 -2.25 -25.10 -21.70
CA PHE A 93 -3.70 -25.12 -21.85
C PHE A 93 -4.23 -26.50 -21.46
N VAL A 94 -5.43 -26.54 -20.88
CA VAL A 94 -6.07 -27.81 -20.49
C VAL A 94 -6.76 -28.41 -21.72
N GLY A 95 -6.55 -29.70 -21.94
CA GLY A 95 -7.07 -30.44 -23.10
C GLY A 95 -6.26 -30.23 -24.38
N LYS A 96 -6.84 -30.66 -25.49
CA LYS A 96 -6.34 -30.45 -26.86
C LYS A 96 -7.27 -29.50 -27.63
N PRO A 97 -6.75 -28.78 -28.64
CA PRO A 97 -7.61 -28.04 -29.55
C PRO A 97 -8.54 -29.00 -30.30
N GLU A 98 -9.73 -28.52 -30.67
CA GLU A 98 -10.74 -29.33 -31.36
C GLU A 98 -10.23 -29.90 -32.68
N LEU A 99 -9.37 -29.15 -33.39
CA LEU A 99 -8.68 -29.58 -34.60
C LEU A 99 -7.22 -29.06 -34.60
N PRO A 100 -6.29 -29.76 -35.29
CA PRO A 100 -4.93 -29.26 -35.50
C PRO A 100 -4.93 -27.85 -36.10
N GLY A 101 -4.14 -26.94 -35.52
CA GLY A 101 -4.03 -25.54 -35.98
C GLY A 101 -5.06 -24.56 -35.40
N LEU A 102 -6.05 -25.02 -34.62
CA LEU A 102 -6.98 -24.15 -33.90
C LEU A 102 -6.44 -23.75 -32.50
N PRO A 103 -6.89 -22.61 -31.94
CA PRO A 103 -6.56 -22.23 -30.57
C PRO A 103 -7.20 -23.19 -29.54
N CYS A 104 -6.53 -23.40 -28.43
CA CYS A 104 -7.06 -24.11 -27.27
C CYS A 104 -8.17 -23.31 -26.58
N GLN A 105 -9.01 -23.98 -25.78
CA GLN A 105 -10.03 -23.29 -24.98
C GLN A 105 -9.37 -22.31 -24.00
N GLY A 106 -9.71 -21.01 -24.13
CA GLY A 106 -9.12 -19.93 -23.32
C GLY A 106 -7.80 -19.37 -23.89
N GLU A 107 -7.37 -19.81 -25.07
CA GLU A 107 -6.26 -19.22 -25.82
C GLU A 107 -6.75 -18.00 -26.62
N ASP A 108 -6.12 -16.85 -26.37
CA ASP A 108 -6.30 -15.62 -27.15
C ASP A 108 -4.91 -15.13 -27.60
N LYS A 109 -4.79 -14.66 -28.84
CA LYS A 109 -3.55 -14.14 -29.44
C LYS A 109 -2.92 -13.03 -28.59
N THR A 110 -3.70 -12.31 -27.78
CA THR A 110 -3.17 -11.27 -26.88
C THR A 110 -2.32 -11.82 -25.73
N VAL A 111 -2.48 -13.10 -25.37
CA VAL A 111 -1.77 -13.73 -24.24
C VAL A 111 -0.26 -13.87 -24.50
N TYR A 112 0.14 -13.89 -25.77
CA TYR A 112 1.54 -13.99 -26.20
C TYR A 112 2.26 -12.62 -26.26
N ARG A 113 1.54 -11.49 -26.16
CA ARG A 113 2.15 -10.15 -26.17
C ARG A 113 2.85 -9.84 -24.84
N ARG A 114 4.14 -9.48 -24.89
CA ARG A 114 4.91 -9.04 -23.71
C ARG A 114 4.25 -7.80 -23.08
N GLY A 115 3.97 -7.85 -21.77
CA GLY A 115 3.42 -6.72 -21.00
C GLY A 115 1.89 -6.56 -21.00
N ALA A 116 1.14 -7.35 -21.78
CA ALA A 116 -0.31 -7.17 -21.93
C ALA A 116 -1.13 -7.45 -20.64
N ARG A 117 -0.59 -8.20 -19.69
CA ARG A 117 -1.27 -8.55 -18.42
C ARG A 117 -0.25 -8.65 -17.26
N ARG A 118 -0.65 -8.25 -16.05
CA ARG A 118 0.18 -8.32 -14.83
C ARG A 118 -0.05 -9.68 -14.14
N TRP A 119 0.79 -10.67 -14.44
CA TRP A 119 0.65 -12.04 -13.93
C TRP A 119 1.34 -12.22 -12.57
N LYS A 120 0.71 -12.97 -11.65
CA LYS A 120 1.33 -13.37 -10.38
C LYS A 120 2.42 -14.41 -10.64
N LYS A 121 3.66 -14.11 -10.22
CA LYS A 121 4.84 -14.99 -10.40
C LYS A 121 5.06 -15.87 -9.16
N ILE A 122 5.15 -17.18 -9.37
CA ILE A 122 5.45 -18.20 -8.36
C ILE A 122 6.72 -18.95 -8.78
N TYR A 123 7.68 -19.13 -7.88
CA TYR A 123 8.92 -19.87 -8.11
C TYR A 123 8.82 -21.22 -7.40
N LEU A 124 8.82 -22.31 -8.15
CA LEU A 124 8.69 -23.67 -7.63
C LEU A 124 10.09 -24.28 -7.44
N TYR A 125 10.40 -24.70 -6.21
CA TYR A 125 11.66 -25.40 -5.91
C TYR A 125 11.46 -26.38 -4.74
N ASN A 126 11.82 -27.66 -4.89
CA ASN A 126 11.62 -28.72 -3.89
C ASN A 126 10.22 -28.74 -3.24
N GLY A 127 9.18 -28.50 -4.05
CA GLY A 127 7.78 -28.46 -3.60
C GLY A 127 7.35 -27.16 -2.93
N HIS A 128 8.27 -26.21 -2.68
CA HIS A 128 7.93 -24.88 -2.18
C HIS A 128 7.47 -23.97 -3.31
N ARG A 129 6.39 -23.24 -3.08
CA ARG A 129 5.87 -22.22 -4.00
C ARG A 129 6.27 -20.84 -3.51
N PHE A 130 7.48 -20.42 -3.85
CA PHE A 130 8.02 -19.14 -3.43
C PHE A 130 7.39 -17.98 -4.19
N GLN A 131 6.86 -17.01 -3.45
CA GLN A 131 6.46 -15.74 -4.00
C GLN A 131 7.45 -14.67 -3.57
N ALA A 132 7.85 -13.82 -4.51
CA ALA A 132 8.57 -12.60 -4.20
C ALA A 132 7.70 -11.71 -3.31
N LYS A 133 8.15 -11.50 -2.07
CA LYS A 133 7.45 -10.72 -1.06
C LYS A 133 8.40 -9.64 -0.53
N ARG A 134 7.80 -8.51 -0.17
CA ARG A 134 8.42 -7.59 0.76
C ARG A 134 8.23 -8.15 2.16
N LEU A 135 9.27 -8.14 2.98
CA LEU A 135 9.21 -8.63 4.35
C LEU A 135 9.30 -7.42 5.26
N ASN A 136 8.17 -7.09 5.89
CA ASN A 136 7.95 -5.94 6.78
C ASN A 136 8.64 -6.05 8.15
N ARG A 137 9.43 -7.11 8.39
CA ARG A 137 10.24 -7.32 9.60
C ARG A 137 11.61 -7.89 9.23
N ARG A 138 12.61 -7.72 10.09
CA ARG A 138 13.94 -8.35 9.96
C ARG A 138 13.81 -9.87 10.06
N ILE A 139 13.63 -10.53 8.92
CA ILE A 139 13.52 -11.99 8.82
C ILE A 139 14.87 -12.57 8.41
N GLN A 140 15.40 -13.53 9.17
CA GLN A 140 16.59 -14.27 8.77
C GLN A 140 16.28 -15.23 7.63
N CYS A 141 17.17 -15.27 6.64
CA CYS A 141 17.12 -16.24 5.56
C CYS A 141 17.36 -17.63 6.11
N PHE A 142 16.46 -18.57 5.79
CA PHE A 142 16.59 -19.97 6.22
C PHE A 142 17.90 -20.65 5.77
N ILE A 143 18.55 -20.12 4.72
CA ILE A 143 19.74 -20.73 4.13
C ILE A 143 21.04 -20.10 4.62
N CYS A 144 21.23 -18.80 4.42
CA CYS A 144 22.49 -18.15 4.79
C CYS A 144 22.48 -17.55 6.19
N HIS A 145 21.33 -17.58 6.88
CA HIS A 145 21.09 -16.99 8.20
C HIS A 145 21.28 -15.46 8.29
N ASP A 146 21.74 -14.81 7.23
CA ASP A 146 21.71 -13.35 7.13
C ASP A 146 20.27 -12.84 7.05
N TYR A 147 20.07 -11.61 7.53
CA TYR A 147 18.80 -10.93 7.39
C TYR A 147 18.44 -10.71 5.92
N ILE A 148 17.16 -10.89 5.61
CA ILE A 148 16.59 -10.53 4.31
C ILE A 148 16.27 -9.04 4.37
N TRP A 149 17.16 -8.23 3.78
CA TRP A 149 17.04 -6.78 3.71
C TRP A 149 17.40 -6.29 2.30
N GLY A 150 16.93 -5.10 1.92
CA GLY A 150 17.09 -4.53 0.58
C GLY A 150 15.86 -3.74 0.11
N ILE A 151 15.88 -3.29 -1.14
CA ILE A 151 14.81 -2.48 -1.74
C ILE A 151 13.74 -3.40 -2.38
N GLY A 152 12.47 -3.03 -2.28
CA GLY A 152 11.37 -3.70 -3.00
C GLY A 152 11.02 -5.10 -2.45
N ARG A 153 10.81 -6.08 -3.34
CA ARG A 153 10.56 -7.48 -2.94
C ARG A 153 11.87 -8.11 -2.45
N GLN A 154 12.18 -7.93 -1.18
CA GLN A 154 13.46 -8.29 -0.55
C GLN A 154 13.75 -9.80 -0.54
N GLY A 155 12.71 -10.63 -0.47
CA GLY A 155 12.87 -12.07 -0.30
C GLY A 155 11.80 -12.89 -0.99
N PHE A 156 12.00 -14.20 -0.96
CA PHE A 156 11.03 -15.20 -1.33
C PHE A 156 10.40 -15.77 -0.08
N ARG A 157 9.07 -15.81 -0.04
CA ARG A 157 8.29 -16.49 1.00
C ARG A 157 7.49 -17.60 0.35
N CYS A 158 7.62 -18.82 0.84
CA CYS A 158 6.79 -19.93 0.39
C CYS A 158 5.33 -19.66 0.79
N VAL A 159 4.40 -19.72 -0.16
CA VAL A 159 2.97 -19.47 0.12
C VAL A 159 2.32 -20.61 0.91
N ASP A 160 2.97 -21.78 0.96
CA ASP A 160 2.45 -22.97 1.65
C ASP A 160 2.96 -23.05 3.10
N CYS A 161 4.27 -23.11 3.29
CA CYS A 161 4.89 -23.30 4.62
C CYS A 161 5.44 -22.01 5.24
N ARG A 162 5.30 -20.87 4.57
CA ARG A 162 5.78 -19.54 5.02
C ARG A 162 7.30 -19.41 5.19
N LEU A 163 8.11 -20.40 4.76
CA LEU A 163 9.57 -20.35 4.78
C LEU A 163 10.10 -19.15 3.97
N CYS A 164 11.01 -18.39 4.57
CA CYS A 164 11.58 -17.16 4.00
C CYS A 164 13.06 -17.33 3.66
N VAL A 165 13.45 -16.89 2.46
CA VAL A 165 14.83 -16.94 1.95
C VAL A 165 15.13 -15.72 1.08
N HIS A 166 16.40 -15.33 0.92
CA HIS A 166 16.76 -14.38 -0.13
C HIS A 166 16.41 -14.94 -1.50
N LYS A 167 16.17 -14.06 -2.48
CA LYS A 167 15.99 -14.44 -3.88
C LYS A 167 17.12 -15.32 -4.41
N LYS A 168 18.38 -15.05 -4.06
CA LYS A 168 19.53 -15.88 -4.43
C LYS A 168 19.57 -17.24 -3.71
N CYS A 169 18.95 -17.33 -2.53
CA CYS A 169 19.04 -18.50 -1.66
C CYS A 169 17.95 -19.55 -1.89
N HIS A 170 16.86 -19.23 -2.62
CA HIS A 170 15.72 -20.14 -2.74
C HIS A 170 16.05 -21.50 -3.39
N ARG A 171 17.02 -21.53 -4.31
CA ARG A 171 17.53 -22.75 -4.95
C ARG A 171 18.45 -23.59 -4.04
N HIS A 172 18.74 -23.13 -2.82
CA HIS A 172 19.55 -23.89 -1.87
C HIS A 172 18.70 -24.57 -0.80
N VAL A 173 17.37 -24.44 -0.86
CA VAL A 173 16.44 -25.09 0.07
C VAL A 173 16.37 -26.58 -0.23
N ARG A 174 17.08 -27.39 0.57
CA ARG A 174 17.14 -28.85 0.42
C ARG A 174 15.93 -29.59 1.02
N THR A 175 15.17 -28.95 1.88
CA THR A 175 14.00 -29.55 2.53
C THR A 175 12.77 -29.47 1.64
N HIS A 176 12.02 -30.56 1.55
CA HIS A 176 10.73 -30.54 0.86
C HIS A 176 9.68 -29.79 1.70
N CYS A 177 8.81 -29.05 1.01
CA CYS A 177 7.73 -28.32 1.66
C CYS A 177 6.83 -29.28 2.47
N GLY A 178 6.64 -28.98 3.76
CA GLY A 178 5.79 -29.78 4.66
C GLY A 178 6.48 -30.87 5.48
N GLN A 179 7.80 -31.11 5.31
CA GLN A 179 8.51 -32.19 6.01
C GLN A 179 9.21 -31.78 7.33
N THR A 180 9.02 -30.56 7.86
CA THR A 180 9.52 -30.15 9.19
C THR A 180 8.70 -28.99 9.77
N PRO A 181 8.30 -29.00 11.07
CA PRO A 181 7.65 -27.86 11.71
C PRO A 181 8.72 -26.82 12.09
N VAL A 182 8.77 -25.68 11.41
CA VAL A 182 9.66 -24.58 11.78
C VAL A 182 8.80 -23.40 12.19
N GLY A 183 8.56 -23.27 13.50
CA GLY A 183 8.18 -22.00 14.09
C GLY A 183 9.34 -21.00 13.99
N PRO A 184 9.08 -19.68 14.08
CA PRO A 184 10.14 -18.68 14.04
C PRO A 184 11.09 -18.84 15.23
N ILE A 185 12.37 -19.05 14.97
CA ILE A 185 13.42 -19.02 15.99
C ILE A 185 13.76 -17.55 16.27
N ILE A 186 13.43 -17.08 17.48
CA ILE A 186 13.87 -15.79 18.01
C ILE A 186 15.17 -16.04 18.82
N PRO A 187 16.33 -15.45 18.50
CA PRO A 187 17.50 -15.54 19.37
C PRO A 187 17.35 -14.61 20.58
N GLN A 188 17.48 -15.17 21.78
CA GLN A 188 17.68 -14.41 23.02
C GLN A 188 19.04 -13.70 22.98
N LEU A 189 19.05 -12.41 23.27
CA LEU A 189 20.26 -11.63 23.53
C LEU A 189 20.88 -12.07 24.86
N THR A 190 22.08 -12.65 24.83
CA THR A 190 22.92 -12.78 26.03
C THR A 190 23.85 -11.56 26.15
N PRO A 191 23.84 -10.81 27.27
CA PRO A 191 24.89 -9.87 27.59
C PRO A 191 26.13 -10.62 28.09
N THR A 192 27.30 -10.15 27.69
CA THR A 192 28.62 -10.56 28.19
C THR A 192 28.69 -10.39 29.71
N ALA A 193 29.06 -11.45 30.43
CA ALA A 193 29.31 -11.41 31.87
C ALA A 193 30.81 -11.28 32.16
N SER A 194 31.16 -10.30 32.99
CA SER A 194 32.37 -10.29 33.82
C SER A 194 32.15 -11.19 35.06
N GLU A 195 33.05 -12.15 35.27
CA GLU A 195 33.72 -12.52 36.55
C GLU A 195 32.93 -12.34 37.87
N THR A 196 32.81 -13.26 38.85
CA THR A 196 33.51 -14.50 39.23
C THR A 196 32.71 -15.17 40.37
N ARG A 197 32.68 -16.51 40.44
CA ARG A 197 32.92 -17.39 41.62
C ARG A 197 32.04 -18.64 41.68
N ALA A 198 32.74 -19.75 41.88
CA ALA A 198 32.27 -21.13 41.92
C ALA A 198 31.62 -21.52 43.26
N ARG A 199 30.63 -22.42 43.19
CA ARG A 199 30.57 -23.62 44.04
C ARG A 199 29.56 -24.64 43.48
N ALA A 200 29.95 -25.90 43.58
CA ALA A 200 29.25 -27.06 43.05
C ALA A 200 28.40 -27.79 44.12
N GLU A 201 27.46 -28.58 43.60
CA GLU A 201 26.84 -29.81 44.13
C GLU A 201 25.43 -29.79 44.77
N SER A 202 24.62 -30.64 44.12
CA SER A 202 23.61 -31.57 44.67
C SER A 202 22.19 -31.06 44.96
N SER A 203 21.35 -31.26 43.92
CA SER A 203 19.97 -31.77 43.94
C SER A 203 19.18 -31.69 45.25
N THR A 204 18.11 -30.89 45.24
CA THR A 204 16.70 -31.36 45.23
C THR A 204 15.76 -30.17 45.39
N SER A 205 15.20 -29.69 44.29
CA SER A 205 13.97 -28.89 44.30
C SER A 205 13.14 -29.21 43.07
N ARG A 206 11.94 -29.73 43.30
CA ARG A 206 10.76 -29.46 42.43
C ARG A 206 10.57 -27.93 42.40
N PRO A 207 9.99 -27.29 41.35
CA PRO A 207 8.56 -27.52 41.11
C PRO A 207 7.97 -27.15 39.71
N ILE A 208 6.65 -27.36 39.61
CA ILE A 208 5.66 -26.75 38.69
C ILE A 208 5.64 -27.27 37.24
N GLY A 209 4.75 -28.22 37.00
CA GLY A 209 4.06 -28.33 35.71
C GLY A 209 2.74 -27.58 35.77
N ILE A 210 2.36 -27.03 34.61
CA ILE A 210 1.05 -26.48 34.21
C ILE A 210 0.73 -25.08 34.75
N ASP A 211 0.64 -24.06 33.88
CA ASP A 211 -0.65 -23.54 33.36
C ASP A 211 -0.43 -22.29 32.47
N ASN A 212 -1.17 -22.20 31.37
CA ASN A 212 -1.39 -20.97 30.60
C ASN A 212 -2.75 -20.42 31.05
N GLY A 213 -2.74 -19.53 32.05
CA GLY A 213 -3.94 -18.82 32.46
C GLY A 213 -3.71 -17.91 33.66
N ALA A 214 -3.59 -16.60 33.40
CA ALA A 214 -4.00 -15.53 34.33
C ALA A 214 -3.83 -14.14 33.69
N TYR A 215 -4.77 -13.73 32.83
CA TYR A 215 -5.40 -12.43 33.02
C TYR A 215 -6.79 -12.76 33.57
N GLN A 216 -7.04 -12.35 34.81
CA GLN A 216 -8.28 -12.64 35.52
C GLN A 216 -9.20 -11.43 35.32
N GLU A 217 -10.24 -11.61 34.51
CA GLU A 217 -11.41 -10.74 34.50
C GLU A 217 -12.06 -10.76 35.89
N LEU A 218 -12.32 -9.57 36.44
CA LEU A 218 -13.20 -9.40 37.59
C LEU A 218 -14.65 -9.46 37.07
N GLU A 219 -15.26 -10.64 37.17
CA GLU A 219 -16.70 -10.80 37.00
C GLU A 219 -17.44 -10.09 38.14
N ILE A 220 -18.32 -9.15 37.77
CA ILE A 220 -19.40 -8.68 38.63
C ILE A 220 -20.64 -9.48 38.25
N GLU A 221 -21.02 -10.42 39.12
CA GLU A 221 -22.28 -11.17 39.00
C GLU A 221 -23.50 -10.25 39.22
N THR A 222 -24.52 -10.37 38.37
CA THR A 222 -25.93 -10.24 38.78
C THR A 222 -26.81 -11.22 37.99
N PRO A 223 -27.96 -11.67 38.54
CA PRO A 223 -28.36 -13.08 38.51
C PRO A 223 -29.39 -13.48 37.45
N GLU A 224 -29.41 -14.79 37.18
CA GLU A 224 -30.35 -15.54 36.33
C GLU A 224 -31.82 -15.53 36.79
N SER A 225 -32.74 -15.46 35.82
CA SER A 225 -33.93 -16.33 35.63
C SER A 225 -34.90 -15.63 34.66
N GLY A 226 -35.49 -16.22 33.62
CA GLY A 226 -35.46 -17.58 33.09
C GLY A 226 -36.51 -17.73 31.96
N ARG A 227 -36.43 -18.87 31.27
CA ARG A 227 -37.48 -19.56 30.46
C ARG A 227 -38.13 -18.88 29.23
N VAL A 228 -37.73 -19.42 28.07
CA VAL A 228 -38.50 -19.85 26.89
C VAL A 228 -40.03 -19.69 26.91
N THR A 229 -40.60 -19.02 25.89
CA THR A 229 -41.72 -19.51 25.03
C THR A 229 -41.90 -18.69 23.75
N ASN A 230 -42.23 -19.38 22.65
CA ASN A 230 -42.71 -18.88 21.35
C ASN A 230 -43.83 -17.84 21.44
N GLY A 231 -43.86 -16.90 20.48
CA GLY A 231 -45.05 -16.09 20.19
C GLY A 231 -44.87 -15.12 19.02
N ASN A 232 -45.63 -15.33 17.95
CA ASN A 232 -45.86 -14.39 16.84
C ASN A 232 -46.17 -12.97 17.35
N GLY A 233 -45.62 -11.96 16.69
CA GLY A 233 -46.09 -10.59 16.85
C GLY A 233 -45.29 -9.62 16.01
N ALA A 234 -45.87 -9.17 14.91
CA ALA A 234 -45.39 -8.03 14.14
C ALA A 234 -45.26 -6.81 15.05
N THR A 235 -44.06 -6.23 15.11
CA THR A 235 -43.86 -4.83 15.52
C THR A 235 -42.72 -4.27 14.68
N GLY A 236 -43.03 -3.21 13.93
CA GLY A 236 -42.03 -2.42 13.22
C GLY A 236 -41.00 -1.92 14.22
N GLY A 237 -39.73 -2.27 13.98
CA GLY A 237 -38.62 -1.64 14.67
C GLY A 237 -38.65 -0.16 14.32
N ALA A 238 -38.85 0.68 15.33
CA ALA A 238 -38.57 2.10 15.21
C ALA A 238 -37.12 2.23 14.72
N ALA A 239 -36.94 2.73 13.49
CA ALA A 239 -35.64 3.12 13.01
C ALA A 239 -35.03 4.06 14.06
N SER A 240 -33.82 3.74 14.50
CA SER A 240 -33.02 4.64 15.33
C SER A 240 -33.09 6.03 14.69
N LYS A 241 -33.52 7.05 15.46
CA LYS A 241 -33.74 8.42 15.00
C LYS A 241 -32.44 9.13 14.54
N TRP A 242 -31.35 8.37 14.43
CA TRP A 242 -29.95 8.81 14.34
C TRP A 242 -29.15 8.00 13.30
N ALA A 243 -29.80 7.15 12.49
CA ALA A 243 -29.11 6.33 11.49
C ALA A 243 -29.07 7.05 10.13
N VAL A 244 -27.91 7.60 9.78
CA VAL A 244 -27.62 8.10 8.42
C VAL A 244 -27.39 6.92 7.48
N SER A 245 -27.90 7.01 6.24
CA SER A 245 -27.85 5.96 5.24
C SER A 245 -27.64 6.52 3.84
N LEU A 246 -27.38 5.63 2.88
CA LEU A 246 -27.25 6.04 1.46
C LEU A 246 -28.52 6.69 0.91
N ASN A 247 -29.70 6.36 1.46
CA ASN A 247 -30.98 6.90 0.99
C ASN A 247 -31.17 8.38 1.35
N ASP A 248 -30.37 8.89 2.29
CA ASP A 248 -30.41 10.30 2.70
C ASP A 248 -29.64 11.20 1.72
N PHE A 249 -28.93 10.61 0.75
CA PHE A 249 -28.11 11.32 -0.21
C PHE A 249 -28.52 11.05 -1.66
N ARG A 250 -28.56 12.11 -2.46
CA ARG A 250 -28.62 12.04 -3.91
C ARG A 250 -27.20 12.06 -4.47
N LEU A 251 -26.75 10.95 -5.04
CA LEU A 251 -25.46 10.87 -5.72
C LEU A 251 -25.50 11.67 -7.04
N LEU A 252 -24.56 12.60 -7.22
CA LEU A 252 -24.54 13.53 -8.35
C LEU A 252 -23.57 13.08 -9.44
N THR A 253 -22.29 12.93 -9.10
CA THR A 253 -21.25 12.51 -10.06
C THR A 253 -20.05 11.87 -9.37
N VAL A 254 -19.23 11.13 -10.11
CA VAL A 254 -17.94 10.64 -9.64
C VAL A 254 -16.92 11.76 -9.73
N ILE A 255 -16.21 12.02 -8.63
CA ILE A 255 -15.19 13.09 -8.58
C ILE A 255 -13.76 12.56 -8.40
N GLY A 256 -13.61 11.26 -8.11
CA GLY A 256 -12.31 10.64 -8.03
C GLY A 256 -12.34 9.13 -7.84
N ARG A 257 -11.21 8.49 -8.13
CA ARG A 257 -10.94 7.08 -7.84
C ARG A 257 -9.54 6.93 -7.25
N GLY A 258 -9.46 6.24 -6.11
CA GLY A 258 -8.22 5.76 -5.54
C GLY A 258 -8.03 4.26 -5.78
N SER A 259 -6.93 3.71 -5.28
CA SER A 259 -6.64 2.27 -5.32
C SER A 259 -7.71 1.42 -4.62
N TYR A 260 -8.36 1.98 -3.59
CA TYR A 260 -9.29 1.27 -2.70
C TYR A 260 -10.68 1.90 -2.62
N ALA A 261 -10.86 3.12 -3.16
CA ALA A 261 -12.08 3.90 -2.95
C ALA A 261 -12.58 4.56 -4.24
N LYS A 262 -13.89 4.71 -4.33
CA LYS A 262 -14.57 5.58 -5.30
C LYS A 262 -15.10 6.79 -4.54
N VAL A 263 -14.88 8.00 -5.05
CA VAL A 263 -15.35 9.24 -4.42
C VAL A 263 -16.41 9.88 -5.31
N VAL A 264 -17.55 10.21 -4.71
CA VAL A 264 -18.75 10.71 -5.40
C VAL A 264 -19.21 12.00 -4.75
N GLN A 265 -19.49 13.04 -5.54
CA GLN A 265 -20.19 14.22 -5.05
C GLN A 265 -21.66 13.86 -4.80
N ALA A 266 -22.19 14.23 -3.64
CA ALA A 266 -23.56 13.92 -3.25
C ALA A 266 -24.23 15.12 -2.58
N GLU A 267 -25.54 15.23 -2.76
CA GLU A 267 -26.39 16.21 -2.09
C GLU A 267 -27.15 15.52 -0.97
N HIS A 268 -27.04 16.03 0.26
CA HIS A 268 -27.92 15.59 1.35
C HIS A 268 -29.35 16.06 1.06
N ILE A 269 -30.31 15.14 1.00
CA ILE A 269 -31.65 15.41 0.46
C ILE A 269 -32.41 16.42 1.32
N ALA A 270 -32.25 16.37 2.64
CA ALA A 270 -32.98 17.24 3.55
C ALA A 270 -32.44 18.67 3.58
N THR A 271 -31.10 18.84 3.58
CA THR A 271 -30.46 20.15 3.75
C THR A 271 -29.99 20.78 2.43
N HIS A 272 -30.05 20.04 1.33
CA HIS A 272 -29.49 20.41 0.02
C HIS A 272 -27.99 20.70 0.03
N GLN A 273 -27.29 20.38 1.11
CA GLN A 273 -25.86 20.61 1.26
C GLN A 273 -25.04 19.58 0.48
N ILE A 274 -23.95 20.03 -0.12
CA ILE A 274 -23.06 19.20 -0.94
C ILE A 274 -21.94 18.60 -0.08
N TYR A 275 -21.71 17.31 -0.29
CA TYR A 275 -20.68 16.51 0.36
C TYR A 275 -19.92 15.68 -0.69
N ALA A 276 -18.73 15.22 -0.31
CA ALA A 276 -18.05 14.13 -0.98
C ALA A 276 -18.29 12.84 -0.18
N ILE A 277 -18.61 11.74 -0.87
CA ILE A 277 -18.78 10.43 -0.25
C ILE A 277 -17.68 9.51 -0.76
N LYS A 278 -16.76 9.13 0.12
CA LYS A 278 -15.73 8.11 -0.13
C LYS A 278 -16.33 6.74 0.15
N ILE A 279 -16.32 5.88 -0.86
CA ILE A 279 -16.98 4.57 -0.87
C ILE A 279 -15.94 3.48 -1.02
N ILE A 280 -15.88 2.57 -0.05
CA ILE A 280 -14.91 1.47 0.00
C ILE A 280 -15.66 0.15 0.01
N LYS A 281 -15.20 -0.84 -0.75
CA LYS A 281 -15.83 -2.17 -0.74
C LYS A 281 -15.29 -3.02 0.41
N LYS A 282 -16.20 -3.66 1.15
CA LYS A 282 -15.85 -4.57 2.25
C LYS A 282 -15.03 -5.79 1.79
N GLU A 283 -15.21 -6.23 0.54
CA GLU A 283 -14.44 -7.36 -0.04
C GLU A 283 -12.92 -7.13 -0.13
N MET A 284 -12.47 -5.89 0.06
CA MET A 284 -11.04 -5.54 0.03
C MET A 284 -10.33 -5.91 1.34
N PHE A 285 -11.07 -5.97 2.46
CA PHE A 285 -10.56 -6.31 3.78
C PHE A 285 -10.58 -7.84 3.91
N ASN A 286 -9.41 -8.48 3.83
CA ASN A 286 -9.31 -9.95 3.87
C ASN A 286 -8.33 -10.44 4.93
N GLU A 287 -7.54 -9.54 5.52
CA GLU A 287 -6.58 -9.82 6.59
C GLU A 287 -6.94 -8.96 7.82
N ASP A 288 -6.71 -9.46 9.03
CA ASP A 288 -7.01 -8.74 10.28
C ASP A 288 -6.35 -7.34 10.33
N GLU A 289 -5.19 -7.17 9.67
CA GLU A 289 -4.47 -5.88 9.55
C GLU A 289 -5.25 -4.82 8.74
N ASP A 290 -6.21 -5.23 7.89
CA ASP A 290 -7.01 -4.29 7.08
C ASP A 290 -8.17 -3.66 7.88
N ILE A 291 -8.61 -4.25 9.00
CA ILE A 291 -9.77 -3.76 9.78
C ILE A 291 -9.34 -2.63 10.71
N ASP A 292 -8.16 -2.76 11.35
CA ASP A 292 -7.51 -1.70 12.14
C ASP A 292 -7.38 -0.39 11.35
N TRP A 293 -7.21 -0.50 10.03
CA TRP A 293 -7.14 0.63 9.10
C TRP A 293 -8.44 1.45 9.06
N VAL A 294 -9.60 0.79 9.03
CA VAL A 294 -10.92 1.45 8.95
C VAL A 294 -11.20 2.23 10.24
N GLN A 295 -10.89 1.62 11.38
CA GLN A 295 -11.08 2.25 12.69
C GLN A 295 -10.11 3.42 12.87
N THR A 296 -8.85 3.27 12.42
CA THR A 296 -7.85 4.36 12.41
C THR A 296 -8.33 5.52 11.53
N GLU A 297 -8.81 5.26 10.32
CA GLU A 297 -9.29 6.33 9.42
C GLU A 297 -10.46 7.11 10.04
N LYS A 298 -11.43 6.42 10.65
CA LYS A 298 -12.55 7.06 11.38
C LYS A 298 -12.04 7.94 12.53
N SER A 299 -11.17 7.40 13.39
CA SER A 299 -10.59 8.12 14.53
C SER A 299 -9.84 9.38 14.10
N VAL A 300 -9.03 9.28 13.03
CA VAL A 300 -8.30 10.43 12.48
C VAL A 300 -9.25 11.48 11.92
N PHE A 301 -10.31 11.08 11.21
CA PHE A 301 -11.35 12.00 10.74
C PHE A 301 -12.05 12.75 11.89
N GLU A 302 -12.36 12.06 12.98
CA GLU A 302 -12.94 12.68 14.18
C GLU A 302 -11.96 13.69 14.82
N ALA A 303 -10.68 13.33 14.92
CA ALA A 303 -9.63 14.19 15.46
C ALA A 303 -9.33 15.41 14.56
N ALA A 304 -9.40 15.22 13.24
CA ALA A 304 -9.18 16.23 12.20
C ALA A 304 -10.35 17.20 12.08
N SER A 305 -11.55 16.76 12.47
CA SER A 305 -12.77 17.56 12.39
C SER A 305 -12.57 18.89 13.13
N ASN A 306 -12.84 19.99 12.42
CA ASN A 306 -12.71 21.39 12.84
C ASN A 306 -11.32 22.04 12.73
N TYR A 307 -10.28 21.34 12.27
CA TYR A 307 -9.03 22.03 11.92
C TYR A 307 -9.13 22.62 10.49
N PRO A 308 -8.77 23.91 10.26
CA PRO A 308 -9.07 24.61 9.02
C PRO A 308 -8.48 23.96 7.77
N PHE A 309 -7.31 23.32 7.92
CA PHE A 309 -6.52 22.75 6.82
C PHE A 309 -6.65 21.22 6.71
N LEU A 310 -7.66 20.64 7.35
CA LEU A 310 -7.99 19.22 7.25
C LEU A 310 -9.43 19.07 6.77
N VAL A 311 -9.69 18.04 5.97
CA VAL A 311 -11.05 17.70 5.52
C VAL A 311 -11.85 17.12 6.69
N GLY A 312 -12.98 17.74 7.00
CA GLY A 312 -13.85 17.29 8.08
C GLY A 312 -14.74 16.10 7.69
N LEU A 313 -15.07 15.28 8.69
CA LEU A 313 -16.04 14.19 8.56
C LEU A 313 -17.43 14.67 9.00
N HIS A 314 -18.44 14.38 8.18
CA HIS A 314 -19.84 14.57 8.51
C HIS A 314 -20.43 13.31 9.17
N SER A 315 -20.33 12.16 8.50
CA SER A 315 -20.91 10.91 9.00
C SER A 315 -20.27 9.68 8.35
N CYS A 316 -20.33 8.55 9.04
CA CYS A 316 -20.00 7.23 8.51
C CYS A 316 -21.23 6.32 8.56
N PHE A 317 -21.44 5.53 7.53
CA PHE A 317 -22.45 4.47 7.51
C PHE A 317 -22.02 3.34 6.59
N GLN A 318 -22.69 2.20 6.68
CA GLN A 318 -22.32 1.01 5.92
C GLN A 318 -23.54 0.30 5.32
N THR A 319 -23.24 -0.58 4.37
CA THR A 319 -24.15 -1.58 3.80
C THR A 319 -23.51 -2.95 3.93
N GLU A 320 -24.18 -4.02 3.49
CA GLU A 320 -23.62 -5.38 3.52
C GLU A 320 -22.29 -5.51 2.73
N SER A 321 -22.05 -4.65 1.74
CA SER A 321 -20.92 -4.75 0.81
C SER A 321 -19.96 -3.57 0.85
N ARG A 322 -20.31 -2.45 1.50
CA ARG A 322 -19.55 -1.19 1.41
C ARG A 322 -19.57 -0.38 2.69
N LEU A 323 -18.48 0.37 2.88
CA LEU A 323 -18.31 1.43 3.86
C LEU A 323 -18.40 2.79 3.17
N PHE A 324 -19.02 3.76 3.84
CA PHE A 324 -19.23 5.12 3.34
C PHE A 324 -18.74 6.15 4.35
N PHE A 325 -17.85 7.03 3.91
CA PHE A 325 -17.44 8.21 4.66
C PHE A 325 -17.99 9.45 3.94
N VAL A 326 -18.91 10.15 4.60
CA VAL A 326 -19.44 11.44 4.14
C VAL A 326 -18.56 12.53 4.69
N ILE A 327 -17.87 13.25 3.81
CA ILE A 327 -16.86 14.24 4.15
C ILE A 327 -17.17 15.57 3.47
N GLU A 328 -16.54 16.64 3.96
CA GLU A 328 -16.61 17.97 3.36
C GLU A 328 -16.25 17.92 1.86
N PHE A 329 -17.08 18.54 1.02
CA PHE A 329 -16.77 18.73 -0.40
C PHE A 329 -15.89 19.98 -0.57
N VAL A 330 -14.75 19.81 -1.24
CA VAL A 330 -13.75 20.87 -1.47
C VAL A 330 -13.68 21.15 -2.98
N PRO A 331 -14.21 22.30 -3.47
CA PRO A 331 -14.52 22.49 -4.89
C PRO A 331 -13.36 23.00 -5.77
N GLY A 332 -12.25 23.48 -5.19
CA GLY A 332 -11.14 24.07 -5.94
C GLY A 332 -10.16 23.06 -6.56
N GLY A 333 -10.50 21.77 -6.53
CA GLY A 333 -9.66 20.69 -7.01
C GLY A 333 -8.50 20.39 -6.06
N ASP A 334 -7.39 19.89 -6.61
CA ASP A 334 -6.19 19.53 -5.88
C ASP A 334 -4.93 20.20 -6.43
N LEU A 335 -3.85 20.13 -5.65
CA LEU A 335 -2.58 20.75 -6.01
C LEU A 335 -1.93 20.07 -7.22
N MET A 336 -2.26 18.80 -7.51
CA MET A 336 -1.79 18.12 -8.72
C MET A 336 -2.41 18.77 -9.97
N PHE A 337 -3.73 18.96 -9.99
CA PHE A 337 -4.43 19.66 -11.07
C PHE A 337 -3.91 21.09 -11.23
N HIS A 338 -3.73 21.82 -10.12
CA HIS A 338 -3.14 23.17 -10.16
C HIS A 338 -1.72 23.18 -10.75
N MET A 339 -0.88 22.20 -10.36
CA MET A 339 0.47 22.04 -10.91
C MET A 339 0.48 21.69 -12.40
N GLN A 340 -0.48 20.89 -12.88
CA GLN A 340 -0.60 20.58 -14.32
C GLN A 340 -0.90 21.82 -15.15
N GLN A 341 -1.72 22.75 -14.61
CA GLN A 341 -2.03 24.02 -15.27
C GLN A 341 -0.86 25.02 -15.22
N GLN A 342 -0.27 25.22 -14.04
CA GLN A 342 0.77 26.24 -13.82
C GLN A 342 2.17 25.76 -14.23
N ARG A 343 2.39 24.44 -14.32
CA ARG A 343 3.67 23.74 -14.49
C ARG A 343 4.67 23.93 -13.35
N LYS A 344 4.76 25.14 -12.80
CA LYS A 344 5.69 25.54 -11.74
C LYS A 344 5.13 26.73 -10.98
N LEU A 345 5.17 26.70 -9.66
CA LEU A 345 4.70 27.79 -8.82
C LEU A 345 5.83 28.77 -8.46
N PRO A 346 5.52 30.06 -8.30
CA PRO A 346 6.40 31.01 -7.63
C PRO A 346 6.73 30.57 -6.21
N GLU A 347 7.92 30.92 -5.71
CA GLU A 347 8.34 30.57 -4.34
C GLU A 347 7.38 31.11 -3.27
N GLU A 348 6.70 32.23 -3.53
CA GLU A 348 5.72 32.80 -2.60
C GLU A 348 4.45 31.94 -2.49
N HIS A 349 3.99 31.37 -3.60
CA HIS A 349 2.86 30.45 -3.62
C HIS A 349 3.22 29.15 -2.89
N ALA A 350 4.38 28.58 -3.22
CA ALA A 350 4.89 27.38 -2.56
C ALA A 350 5.11 27.60 -1.05
N ARG A 351 5.53 28.81 -0.64
CA ARG A 351 5.69 29.20 0.77
C ARG A 351 4.35 29.24 1.50
N PHE A 352 3.33 29.84 0.90
CA PHE A 352 1.98 29.89 1.48
C PHE A 352 1.45 28.47 1.74
N TYR A 353 1.39 27.64 0.69
CA TYR A 353 0.89 26.27 0.81
C TYR A 353 1.72 25.41 1.76
N ALA A 354 3.05 25.52 1.73
CA ALA A 354 3.89 24.80 2.69
C ALA A 354 3.63 25.24 4.13
N GLY A 355 3.33 26.52 4.37
CA GLY A 355 2.96 27.02 5.70
C GLY A 355 1.69 26.36 6.24
N GLU A 356 0.63 26.29 5.43
CA GLU A 356 -0.62 25.64 5.81
C GLU A 356 -0.45 24.13 6.02
N ILE A 357 0.31 23.46 5.15
CA ILE A 357 0.63 22.03 5.28
C ILE A 357 1.44 21.77 6.57
N ILE A 358 2.39 22.63 6.92
CA ILE A 358 3.15 22.51 8.18
C ILE A 358 2.22 22.57 9.38
N LEU A 359 1.25 23.50 9.37
CA LEU A 359 0.27 23.64 10.44
C LEU A 359 -0.63 22.40 10.54
N ALA A 360 -1.14 21.91 9.40
CA ALA A 360 -1.96 20.70 9.32
C ALA A 360 -1.23 19.45 9.84
N LEU A 361 0.01 19.22 9.38
CA LEU A 361 0.83 18.09 9.83
C LEU A 361 1.20 18.20 11.31
N HIS A 362 1.57 19.39 11.78
CA HIS A 362 1.87 19.60 13.19
C HIS A 362 0.66 19.32 14.08
N PHE A 363 -0.55 19.73 13.66
CA PHE A 363 -1.77 19.41 14.37
C PHE A 363 -1.97 17.89 14.51
N LEU A 364 -1.76 17.14 13.43
CA LEU A 364 -1.84 15.67 13.44
C LEU A 364 -0.76 15.06 14.35
N HIS A 365 0.49 15.50 14.21
CA HIS A 365 1.62 15.01 15.01
C HIS A 365 1.41 15.27 16.51
N SER A 366 0.83 16.42 16.88
CA SER A 366 0.50 16.75 18.28
C SER A 366 -0.56 15.85 18.89
N ARG A 367 -1.31 15.10 18.06
CA ARG A 367 -2.30 14.08 18.45
C ARG A 367 -1.77 12.66 18.28
N GLY A 368 -0.48 12.51 18.01
CA GLY A 368 0.15 11.21 17.82
C GLY A 368 -0.24 10.52 16.52
N ILE A 369 -0.54 11.29 15.47
CA ILE A 369 -0.95 10.78 14.15
C ILE A 369 0.15 11.07 13.13
N ILE A 370 0.71 10.04 12.49
CA ILE A 370 1.58 10.18 11.31
C ILE A 370 0.69 10.08 10.06
N TYR A 371 0.81 11.01 9.11
CA TYR A 371 -0.08 11.08 7.94
C TYR A 371 0.28 10.07 6.84
N ARG A 372 1.57 9.91 6.52
CA ARG A 372 2.18 8.88 5.66
C ARG A 372 1.79 8.86 4.16
N ASP A 373 0.86 9.71 3.70
CA ASP A 373 0.51 9.80 2.26
C ASP A 373 0.36 11.25 1.76
N LEU A 374 1.27 12.14 2.19
CA LEU A 374 1.36 13.48 1.60
C LEU A 374 1.89 13.41 0.16
N LYS A 375 1.08 13.94 -0.75
CA LYS A 375 1.34 14.08 -2.20
C LYS A 375 0.47 15.19 -2.77
N LEU A 376 0.78 15.65 -3.98
CA LEU A 376 0.03 16.71 -4.64
C LEU A 376 -1.49 16.41 -4.75
N ASP A 377 -1.86 15.16 -5.05
CA ASP A 377 -3.26 14.73 -5.20
C ASP A 377 -4.07 14.78 -3.89
N ASN A 378 -3.38 14.71 -2.74
CA ASN A 378 -4.03 14.69 -1.41
C ASN A 378 -4.05 16.08 -0.74
N VAL A 379 -3.57 17.12 -1.42
CA VAL A 379 -3.67 18.52 -0.97
C VAL A 379 -4.75 19.20 -1.79
N LEU A 380 -5.97 19.23 -1.27
CA LEU A 380 -7.11 19.89 -1.91
C LEU A 380 -7.02 21.41 -1.74
N ILE A 381 -7.69 22.16 -2.61
CA ILE A 381 -7.80 23.62 -2.53
C ILE A 381 -9.28 23.99 -2.37
N ASP A 382 -9.64 24.74 -1.34
CA ASP A 382 -11.02 25.20 -1.12
C ASP A 382 -11.40 26.37 -2.04
N ALA A 383 -12.66 26.80 -1.98
CA ALA A 383 -13.17 27.88 -2.83
C ALA A 383 -12.44 29.22 -2.60
N GLU A 384 -11.87 29.43 -1.41
CA GLU A 384 -11.11 30.63 -1.10
C GLU A 384 -9.64 30.52 -1.51
N GLY A 385 -9.12 29.33 -1.78
CA GLY A 385 -7.74 29.10 -2.20
C GLY A 385 -6.82 28.53 -1.12
N HIS A 386 -7.33 28.20 0.06
CA HIS A 386 -6.58 27.56 1.14
C HIS A 386 -6.55 26.05 0.95
N ILE A 387 -5.53 25.40 1.52
CA ILE A 387 -5.40 23.94 1.39
C ILE A 387 -6.23 23.18 2.41
N LYS A 388 -6.62 21.95 2.04
CA LYS A 388 -7.11 20.92 2.97
C LYS A 388 -6.46 19.58 2.66
N LEU A 389 -5.81 18.96 3.65
CA LEU A 389 -5.33 17.58 3.50
C LEU A 389 -6.50 16.60 3.58
N THR A 390 -6.52 15.61 2.70
CA THR A 390 -7.57 14.57 2.63
C THR A 390 -6.97 13.16 2.71
N ASP A 391 -7.80 12.12 2.57
CA ASP A 391 -7.40 10.71 2.50
C ASP A 391 -6.53 10.21 3.66
N TYR A 392 -7.15 10.03 4.83
CA TYR A 392 -6.47 9.59 6.06
C TYR A 392 -6.24 8.08 6.16
N GLY A 393 -6.60 7.31 5.13
CA GLY A 393 -6.46 5.86 5.15
C GLY A 393 -5.04 5.40 5.51
N MET A 394 -4.01 6.10 5.04
CA MET A 394 -2.63 5.72 5.35
C MET A 394 -2.14 6.19 6.72
N CYS A 395 -2.95 6.83 7.56
CA CYS A 395 -2.49 7.37 8.83
C CYS A 395 -2.05 6.28 9.82
N LYS A 396 -1.18 6.63 10.78
CA LYS A 396 -0.87 5.82 11.96
C LYS A 396 -1.12 6.65 13.21
N GLU A 397 -2.08 6.24 14.02
CA GLU A 397 -2.39 6.88 15.30
C GLU A 397 -1.67 6.21 16.48
N ASN A 398 -1.87 6.77 17.68
CA ASN A 398 -1.31 6.30 18.95
C ASN A 398 0.24 6.29 18.97
N VAL A 399 0.85 7.25 18.28
CA VAL A 399 2.31 7.45 18.25
C VAL A 399 2.68 8.55 19.23
N ASN A 400 3.23 8.20 20.39
CA ASN A 400 3.73 9.21 21.33
C ASN A 400 5.12 9.74 20.91
N ALA A 401 5.59 10.78 21.59
CA ALA A 401 6.94 11.31 21.36
C ALA A 401 8.00 10.20 21.59
N GLY A 402 8.73 9.86 20.52
CA GLY A 402 9.75 8.80 20.53
C GLY A 402 9.24 7.42 20.12
N ASP A 403 7.93 7.23 20.00
CA ASP A 403 7.36 5.99 19.44
C ASP A 403 7.63 5.91 17.93
N VAL A 404 7.73 4.69 17.43
CA VAL A 404 8.05 4.40 16.04
C VAL A 404 7.16 3.30 15.47
N THR A 405 7.02 3.28 14.16
CA THR A 405 6.36 2.20 13.40
C THR A 405 7.27 1.71 12.27
N SER A 406 6.93 0.58 11.65
CA SER A 406 7.74 -0.08 10.61
C SER A 406 6.93 -0.50 9.38
N THR A 407 5.70 -0.03 9.27
CA THR A 407 4.81 -0.38 8.14
C THR A 407 5.40 0.19 6.85
N PHE A 408 5.53 -0.62 5.80
CA PHE A 408 5.90 -0.06 4.50
C PHE A 408 4.66 0.46 3.77
N CYS A 409 4.51 1.79 3.70
CA CYS A 409 3.38 2.45 3.03
C CYS A 409 3.82 3.77 2.39
N GLY A 410 2.87 4.44 1.74
CA GLY A 410 3.04 5.71 1.06
C GLY A 410 3.15 5.60 -0.46
N THR A 411 2.98 6.73 -1.14
CA THR A 411 3.08 6.83 -2.59
C THR A 411 4.55 6.83 -3.04
N PRO A 412 4.99 5.99 -4.01
CA PRO A 412 6.41 5.74 -4.32
C PRO A 412 7.33 6.96 -4.41
N ASN A 413 6.88 8.04 -5.05
CA ASN A 413 7.67 9.27 -5.21
C ASN A 413 7.89 10.05 -3.90
N TYR A 414 7.09 9.82 -2.86
CA TYR A 414 7.14 10.56 -1.60
C TYR A 414 7.66 9.72 -0.43
N ILE A 415 7.95 8.43 -0.66
CA ILE A 415 8.42 7.53 0.40
C ILE A 415 9.79 8.00 0.91
N ALA A 416 9.91 8.13 2.23
CA ALA A 416 11.13 8.56 2.90
C ALA A 416 12.24 7.48 2.85
N PRO A 417 13.54 7.85 2.84
CA PRO A 417 14.66 6.92 2.80
C PRO A 417 14.63 5.86 3.92
N GLU A 418 14.27 6.24 5.14
CA GLU A 418 14.16 5.32 6.28
C GLU A 418 13.10 4.22 6.06
N ILE A 419 11.96 4.55 5.46
CA ILE A 419 10.92 3.57 5.09
C ILE A 419 11.46 2.59 4.03
N LEU A 420 12.24 3.08 3.05
CA LEU A 420 12.84 2.24 2.01
C LEU A 420 13.94 1.32 2.54
N ARG A 421 14.70 1.75 3.54
CA ARG A 421 15.69 0.92 4.25
C ARG A 421 15.03 -0.15 5.13
N GLY A 422 13.76 0.04 5.48
CA GLY A 422 13.05 -0.81 6.43
C GLY A 422 13.42 -0.50 7.87
N ASP A 423 13.84 0.74 8.13
CA ASP A 423 14.06 1.24 9.48
C ASP A 423 12.71 1.56 10.14
N GLU A 424 12.70 1.59 11.47
CA GLU A 424 11.57 2.13 12.21
C GLU A 424 11.55 3.66 12.07
N TYR A 425 10.37 4.24 11.99
CA TYR A 425 10.18 5.66 11.69
C TYR A 425 9.04 6.27 12.51
N GLY A 426 9.11 7.57 12.74
CA GLY A 426 8.07 8.38 13.36
C GLY A 426 7.56 9.47 12.41
N PHE A 427 7.30 10.66 12.95
CA PHE A 427 6.81 11.83 12.20
C PHE A 427 7.75 12.33 11.09
N SER A 428 9.01 11.90 11.06
CA SER A 428 10.04 12.36 10.11
C SER A 428 9.66 12.16 8.65
N VAL A 429 8.82 11.15 8.36
CA VAL A 429 8.46 10.76 7.00
C VAL A 429 7.54 11.77 6.33
N ASP A 430 6.69 12.46 7.10
CA ASP A 430 5.80 13.50 6.58
C ASP A 430 6.60 14.76 6.20
N TRP A 431 7.63 15.09 6.98
CA TRP A 431 8.53 16.21 6.68
C TRP A 431 9.39 15.96 5.44
N TRP A 432 9.78 14.71 5.19
CA TRP A 432 10.41 14.33 3.92
C TRP A 432 9.44 14.53 2.74
N ALA A 433 8.22 14.02 2.86
CA ALA A 433 7.20 14.14 1.82
C ALA A 433 6.89 15.62 1.52
N LEU A 434 6.84 16.48 2.55
CA LEU A 434 6.71 17.93 2.36
C LEU A 434 7.89 18.50 1.57
N GLY A 435 9.12 18.06 1.84
CA GLY A 435 10.29 18.44 1.05
C GLY A 435 10.17 18.07 -0.43
N VAL A 436 9.64 16.88 -0.73
CA VAL A 436 9.38 16.43 -2.11
C VAL A 436 8.31 17.30 -2.77
N LEU A 437 7.18 17.52 -2.09
CA LEU A 437 6.07 18.33 -2.56
C LEU A 437 6.49 19.80 -2.81
N MET A 438 7.26 20.39 -1.90
CA MET A 438 7.85 21.73 -2.07
C MET A 438 8.79 21.80 -3.26
N PHE A 439 9.59 20.74 -3.50
CA PHE A 439 10.45 20.67 -4.67
C PHE A 439 9.60 20.65 -5.95
N GLU A 440 8.56 19.84 -6.01
CA GLU A 440 7.67 19.75 -7.16
C GLU A 440 6.99 21.08 -7.45
N MET A 441 6.42 21.74 -6.43
CA MET A 441 5.83 23.08 -6.58
C MET A 441 6.84 24.08 -7.18
N MET A 442 8.04 24.15 -6.62
CA MET A 442 9.02 25.15 -7.02
C MET A 442 9.86 24.77 -8.23
N ALA A 443 9.94 23.50 -8.63
CA ALA A 443 10.77 23.05 -9.76
C ALA A 443 9.93 22.56 -10.96
N GLY A 444 8.66 22.25 -10.74
CA GLY A 444 7.73 21.73 -11.75
C GLY A 444 7.95 20.28 -12.15
N ARG A 445 8.67 19.50 -11.33
CA ARG A 445 8.99 18.09 -11.56
C ARG A 445 9.44 17.41 -10.28
N SER A 446 9.46 16.07 -10.26
CA SER A 446 9.95 15.32 -9.11
C SER A 446 11.45 15.56 -8.89
N PRO A 447 11.95 15.60 -7.63
CA PRO A 447 13.38 15.64 -7.34
C PRO A 447 14.12 14.36 -7.80
N PHE A 448 13.39 13.30 -8.12
CA PHE A 448 13.93 12.01 -8.57
C PHE A 448 13.86 11.83 -10.09
N ASP A 449 13.21 12.75 -10.82
CA ASP A 449 13.14 12.70 -12.28
C ASP A 449 14.52 12.90 -12.90
N ILE A 450 14.90 11.95 -13.77
CA ILE A 450 16.17 11.99 -14.50
C ILE A 450 15.95 12.63 -15.86
N VAL A 451 16.33 13.90 -15.99
CA VAL A 451 16.33 14.62 -17.28
C VAL A 451 17.26 13.89 -18.26
N GLY A 452 16.70 13.38 -19.36
CA GLY A 452 17.45 12.84 -20.50
C GLY A 452 17.57 11.32 -20.64
N MET A 453 16.87 10.52 -19.81
CA MET A 453 17.01 9.04 -19.81
C MET A 453 15.69 8.26 -20.03
N GLN A 454 14.64 8.91 -20.56
CA GLN A 454 13.30 8.31 -20.77
C GLN A 454 13.22 7.13 -21.77
N ASN A 455 14.33 6.71 -22.39
CA ASN A 455 14.34 5.71 -23.47
C ASN A 455 14.70 4.28 -23.02
N ASN A 456 15.04 4.04 -21.75
CA ASN A 456 15.36 2.70 -21.24
C ASN A 456 14.19 2.12 -20.41
N VAL A 457 13.63 0.99 -20.87
CA VAL A 457 12.42 0.37 -20.29
C VAL A 457 12.64 -0.25 -18.90
N GLU A 458 13.89 -0.60 -18.55
CA GLU A 458 14.24 -1.14 -17.22
C GLU A 458 14.26 -0.07 -16.11
N GLU A 459 14.40 1.21 -16.50
CA GLU A 459 14.56 2.35 -15.59
C GLU A 459 13.21 2.96 -15.15
N ASN A 460 12.08 2.50 -15.70
CA ASN A 460 10.72 2.89 -15.29
C ASN A 460 10.12 1.99 -14.19
N THR A 461 10.96 1.34 -13.38
CA THR A 461 10.52 0.47 -12.29
C THR A 461 10.55 1.18 -10.93
N GLU A 462 9.60 0.85 -10.05
CA GLU A 462 9.59 1.33 -8.65
C GLU A 462 10.91 1.01 -7.93
N ASP A 463 11.50 -0.15 -8.22
CA ASP A 463 12.77 -0.57 -7.62
C ASP A 463 13.92 0.39 -7.98
N TYR A 464 13.96 0.90 -9.22
CA TYR A 464 14.93 1.91 -9.65
C TYR A 464 14.69 3.26 -8.98
N LEU A 465 13.44 3.72 -8.93
CA LEU A 465 13.06 4.95 -8.23
C LEU A 465 13.51 4.90 -6.76
N PHE A 466 13.24 3.79 -6.07
CA PHE A 466 13.66 3.60 -4.69
C PHE A 466 15.19 3.65 -4.51
N GLN A 467 15.94 3.10 -5.47
CA GLN A 467 17.40 3.24 -5.47
C GLN A 467 17.83 4.70 -5.64
N VAL A 468 17.19 5.45 -6.54
CA VAL A 468 17.44 6.89 -6.72
C VAL A 468 17.16 7.66 -5.42
N ILE A 469 16.04 7.38 -4.76
CA ILE A 469 15.66 8.01 -3.48
C ILE A 469 16.70 7.71 -2.39
N LEU A 470 17.30 6.52 -2.36
CA LEU A 470 18.28 6.16 -1.33
C LEU A 470 19.69 6.70 -1.61
N GLU A 471 20.17 6.57 -2.84
CA GLU A 471 21.59 6.73 -3.14
C GLU A 471 21.90 8.09 -3.77
N ARG A 472 20.98 8.63 -4.57
CA ARG A 472 21.28 9.80 -5.39
C ARG A 472 21.15 11.09 -4.59
N GLN A 473 22.13 11.97 -4.73
CA GLN A 473 22.05 13.32 -4.21
C GLN A 473 21.07 14.16 -5.04
N ILE A 474 20.10 14.79 -4.37
CA ILE A 474 19.11 15.66 -4.99
C ILE A 474 19.79 16.96 -5.44
N ARG A 475 19.61 17.31 -6.72
CA ARG A 475 20.18 18.53 -7.31
C ARG A 475 19.12 19.62 -7.39
N ILE A 476 19.27 20.63 -6.53
CA ILE A 476 18.36 21.79 -6.50
C ILE A 476 18.63 22.69 -7.72
N PRO A 477 17.60 23.09 -8.49
CA PRO A 477 17.75 23.98 -9.63
C PRO A 477 18.39 25.32 -9.24
N ARG A 478 19.35 25.79 -10.05
CA ARG A 478 20.02 27.09 -9.84
C ARG A 478 19.09 28.29 -9.94
N SER A 479 17.90 28.11 -10.51
CA SER A 479 16.87 29.14 -10.60
C SER A 479 16.17 29.43 -9.27
N LEU A 480 16.32 28.54 -8.27
CA LEU A 480 15.73 28.75 -6.95
C LEU A 480 16.62 29.63 -6.09
N SER A 481 15.99 30.43 -5.23
CA SER A 481 16.67 31.29 -4.28
C SER A 481 17.52 30.48 -3.31
N VAL A 482 18.48 31.15 -2.66
CA VAL A 482 19.29 30.53 -1.60
C VAL A 482 18.40 30.07 -0.44
N ARG A 483 17.31 30.79 -0.16
CA ARG A 483 16.33 30.45 0.89
C ARG A 483 15.54 29.19 0.54
N ALA A 484 15.01 29.10 -0.69
CA ALA A 484 14.34 27.91 -1.20
C ALA A 484 15.28 26.71 -1.24
N SER A 485 16.52 26.92 -1.67
CA SER A 485 17.53 25.88 -1.69
C SER A 485 17.85 25.34 -0.29
N ALA A 486 17.89 26.22 0.72
CA ALA A 486 18.16 25.83 2.10
C ALA A 486 17.00 25.02 2.70
N ILE A 487 15.75 25.46 2.54
CA ILE A 487 14.59 24.75 3.11
C ILE A 487 14.44 23.35 2.49
N LEU A 488 14.63 23.23 1.18
CA LEU A 488 14.60 21.94 0.49
C LEU A 488 15.70 21.01 0.98
N ARG A 489 16.92 21.49 1.22
CA ARG A 489 17.99 20.66 1.83
C ARG A 489 17.66 20.22 3.24
N GLY A 490 17.00 21.07 4.02
CA GLY A 490 16.56 20.75 5.38
C GLY A 490 15.57 19.59 5.40
N PHE A 491 14.49 19.68 4.61
CA PHE A 491 13.48 18.62 4.54
C PHE A 491 13.95 17.36 3.80
N LEU A 492 14.74 17.51 2.74
CA LEU A 492 15.23 16.39 1.93
C LEU A 492 16.57 15.81 2.44
N ASN A 493 16.85 15.96 3.74
CA ASN A 493 17.94 15.25 4.38
C ASN A 493 17.59 13.76 4.50
N LYS A 494 18.47 12.88 3.99
CA LYS A 494 18.23 11.43 4.00
C LYS A 494 18.42 10.79 5.37
N ASP A 495 19.05 11.50 6.30
CA ASP A 495 19.11 11.15 7.71
C ASP A 495 17.94 11.85 8.44
N PRO A 496 16.97 11.11 9.00
CA PRO A 496 15.84 11.72 9.69
C PRO A 496 16.24 12.48 10.96
N THR A 497 17.38 12.17 11.58
CA THR A 497 17.84 12.85 12.82
C THR A 497 18.37 14.27 12.56
N GLU A 498 18.87 14.50 11.35
CA GLU A 498 19.38 15.78 10.86
C GLU A 498 18.39 16.50 9.93
N ARG A 499 17.17 15.96 9.79
CA ARG A 499 16.11 16.51 8.94
C ARG A 499 15.37 17.63 9.69
N LEU A 500 15.07 18.71 8.96
CA LEU A 500 14.31 19.83 9.49
C LEU A 500 12.93 19.34 10.00
N GLY A 501 12.52 19.84 11.18
CA GLY A 501 11.26 19.45 11.83
C GLY A 501 11.31 18.15 12.65
N CYS A 502 12.42 17.42 12.64
CA CYS A 502 12.53 16.09 13.26
C CYS A 502 13.20 16.11 14.66
N LYS A 503 13.07 17.22 15.39
CA LYS A 503 13.48 17.29 16.81
C LYS A 503 12.58 16.40 17.66
N LEU A 504 13.09 15.95 18.81
CA LEU A 504 12.33 15.09 19.73
C LEU A 504 11.08 15.81 20.27
N ASP A 505 11.20 17.10 20.59
CA ASP A 505 10.05 17.96 20.85
C ASP A 505 9.51 18.53 19.54
N ILE A 506 8.29 18.13 19.19
CA ILE A 506 7.60 18.58 17.96
C ILE A 506 7.37 20.10 17.93
N ASN A 507 7.29 20.77 19.08
CA ASN A 507 7.11 22.22 19.17
C ASN A 507 8.43 22.96 18.89
N GLU A 508 9.56 22.39 19.32
CA GLU A 508 10.87 22.89 18.91
C GLU A 508 11.09 22.67 17.41
N GLY A 509 10.73 21.50 16.89
CA GLY A 509 10.75 21.22 15.46
C GLY A 509 9.89 22.21 14.66
N LEU A 510 8.68 22.52 15.13
CA LEU A 510 7.84 23.55 14.53
C LEU A 510 8.50 24.93 14.58
N ARG A 511 9.09 25.32 15.73
CA ARG A 511 9.78 26.60 15.86
C ARG A 511 10.92 26.74 14.86
N ASP A 512 11.76 25.71 14.71
CA ASP A 512 12.85 25.68 13.74
C ASP A 512 12.34 25.89 12.30
N MET A 513 11.21 25.28 11.95
CA MET A 513 10.56 25.50 10.65
C MET A 513 10.04 26.94 10.51
N LYS A 514 9.33 27.47 11.51
CA LYS A 514 8.77 28.83 11.50
C LYS A 514 9.85 29.90 11.40
N GLU A 515 11.00 29.68 12.05
CA GLU A 515 12.15 30.60 12.09
C GLU A 515 13.12 30.41 10.91
N HIS A 516 12.95 29.35 10.11
CA HIS A 516 13.78 29.12 8.94
C HIS A 516 13.70 30.31 7.98
N GLN A 517 14.83 30.70 7.39
CA GLN A 517 14.97 31.89 6.53
C GLN A 517 14.02 31.95 5.32
N PHE A 518 13.43 30.81 4.93
CA PHE A 518 12.44 30.74 3.86
C PHE A 518 11.06 31.26 4.31
N PHE A 519 10.71 31.10 5.58
CA PHE A 519 9.40 31.51 6.13
C PHE A 519 9.50 32.77 7.00
N ARG A 520 10.63 32.96 7.70
CA ARG A 520 10.84 34.04 8.66
C ARG A 520 10.59 35.41 8.05
N GLY A 521 9.69 36.16 8.68
CA GLY A 521 9.31 37.52 8.26
C GLY A 521 8.45 37.59 7.00
N SER A 522 8.05 36.44 6.42
CA SER A 522 7.17 36.38 5.25
C SER A 522 5.78 35.78 5.57
N ILE A 523 5.66 35.02 6.67
CA ILE A 523 4.41 34.44 7.14
C ILE A 523 4.14 34.96 8.56
N ASP A 524 2.93 35.46 8.79
CA ASP A 524 2.32 35.53 10.12
C ASP A 524 1.58 34.20 10.36
N TRP A 525 2.13 33.37 11.25
CA TRP A 525 1.65 32.00 11.44
C TRP A 525 0.31 31.92 12.17
N GLU A 526 0.01 32.88 13.04
CA GLU A 526 -1.26 32.93 13.75
C GLU A 526 -2.36 33.40 12.79
N ALA A 527 -2.08 34.46 12.01
CA ALA A 527 -2.99 34.90 10.95
C ALA A 527 -3.20 33.81 9.89
N LEU A 528 -2.15 33.05 9.53
CA LEU A 528 -2.27 31.95 8.58
C LEU A 528 -3.20 30.87 9.13
N GLU A 529 -2.98 30.41 10.36
CA GLU A 529 -3.83 29.40 11.01
C GLU A 529 -5.30 29.83 11.13
N GLN A 530 -5.56 31.12 11.29
CA GLN A 530 -6.91 31.70 11.31
C GLN A 530 -7.51 31.95 9.91
N LYS A 531 -6.85 31.51 8.83
CA LYS A 531 -7.20 31.83 7.43
C LYS A 531 -7.33 33.34 7.16
N ALA A 532 -6.59 34.17 7.89
CA ALA A 532 -6.59 35.64 7.75
C ALA A 532 -5.54 36.14 6.74
N VAL A 533 -4.64 35.27 6.27
CA VAL A 533 -3.70 35.57 5.18
C VAL A 533 -4.36 35.24 3.84
N ALA A 534 -4.43 36.22 2.93
CA ALA A 534 -5.03 36.02 1.61
C ALA A 534 -4.26 34.96 0.79
N PRO A 535 -4.96 33.95 0.23
CA PRO A 535 -4.34 32.97 -0.66
C PRO A 535 -3.74 33.60 -1.92
N PRO A 536 -2.64 33.02 -2.44
CA PRO A 536 -1.98 33.53 -3.65
C PRO A 536 -2.71 33.13 -4.95
N TYR A 537 -3.65 32.20 -4.87
CA TYR A 537 -4.49 31.74 -5.97
C TYR A 537 -5.91 31.52 -5.45
N HIS A 538 -6.88 32.04 -6.21
CA HIS A 538 -8.30 31.81 -5.96
C HIS A 538 -8.85 30.97 -7.11
N PRO A 539 -9.33 29.74 -6.84
CA PRO A 539 -9.94 28.91 -7.88
C PRO A 539 -11.24 29.55 -8.36
N ALA A 540 -11.52 29.44 -9.67
CA ALA A 540 -12.70 30.04 -10.28
C ALA A 540 -13.91 29.12 -10.08
N VAL A 541 -14.51 29.16 -8.89
CA VAL A 541 -15.66 28.32 -8.51
C VAL A 541 -16.96 29.10 -8.73
N GLU A 542 -17.83 28.62 -9.64
CA GLU A 542 -19.10 29.27 -9.97
C GLU A 542 -20.24 28.90 -9.02
N SER A 543 -20.17 27.71 -8.41
CA SER A 543 -21.19 27.21 -7.48
C SER A 543 -20.64 26.16 -6.50
N ASP A 544 -21.41 25.84 -5.47
CA ASP A 544 -21.15 24.75 -4.53
C ASP A 544 -21.12 23.35 -5.17
N ARG A 545 -21.61 23.24 -6.41
CA ARG A 545 -21.63 22.01 -7.21
C ARG A 545 -20.57 22.00 -8.31
N ASP A 546 -19.76 23.04 -8.43
CA ASP A 546 -18.81 23.19 -9.53
C ASP A 546 -17.78 22.04 -9.56
N LEU A 547 -17.52 21.56 -10.77
CA LEU A 547 -16.64 20.44 -11.07
C LEU A 547 -15.54 20.80 -12.06
N THR A 548 -15.39 22.06 -12.44
CA THR A 548 -14.41 22.54 -13.43
C THR A 548 -12.96 22.23 -13.07
N HIS A 549 -12.67 22.02 -11.78
CA HIS A 549 -11.34 21.67 -11.27
C HIS A 549 -11.14 20.16 -11.04
N PHE A 550 -12.08 19.31 -11.49
CA PHE A 550 -11.99 17.86 -11.37
C PHE A 550 -11.76 17.22 -12.75
N ASP A 551 -11.05 16.10 -12.75
CA ASP A 551 -10.71 15.40 -14.00
C ASP A 551 -11.96 14.83 -14.69
N HIS A 552 -12.14 15.19 -15.97
CA HIS A 552 -13.23 14.72 -16.82
C HIS A 552 -13.32 13.20 -16.92
N GLN A 553 -12.19 12.49 -16.77
CA GLN A 553 -12.21 11.02 -16.76
C GLN A 553 -13.10 10.45 -15.64
N PHE A 554 -13.32 11.21 -14.57
CA PHE A 554 -14.21 10.83 -13.48
C PHE A 554 -15.58 11.50 -13.60
N THR A 555 -15.63 12.81 -13.88
CA THR A 555 -16.91 13.55 -13.85
C THR A 555 -17.86 13.17 -14.98
N ASP A 556 -17.35 12.54 -16.04
CA ASP A 556 -18.15 11.95 -17.11
C ASP A 556 -18.71 10.55 -16.74
N GLU A 557 -18.23 9.92 -15.66
CA GLU A 557 -18.76 8.64 -15.19
C GLU A 557 -20.13 8.81 -14.51
N PRO A 558 -21.08 7.89 -14.75
CA PRO A 558 -22.33 7.90 -14.00
C PRO A 558 -22.08 7.65 -12.50
N PRO A 559 -22.84 8.31 -11.61
CA PRO A 559 -22.74 8.16 -10.14
C PRO A 559 -23.35 6.83 -9.65
N GLN A 560 -23.03 5.72 -10.32
CA GLN A 560 -23.53 4.40 -9.99
C GLN A 560 -22.51 3.60 -9.19
N LEU A 561 -23.00 2.88 -8.18
CA LEU A 561 -22.24 1.86 -7.49
C LEU A 561 -22.18 0.61 -8.38
N SER A 562 -21.03 -0.05 -8.39
CA SER A 562 -20.93 -1.37 -9.04
C SER A 562 -21.92 -2.35 -8.40
N PRO A 563 -22.60 -3.22 -9.16
CA PRO A 563 -23.54 -4.18 -8.59
C PRO A 563 -22.87 -5.13 -7.60
N ASP A 564 -23.65 -5.56 -6.62
CA ASP A 564 -23.19 -6.49 -5.59
C ASP A 564 -23.15 -7.93 -6.07
N ASN A 565 -22.16 -8.68 -5.57
CA ASN A 565 -22.05 -10.12 -5.77
C ASN A 565 -22.44 -10.84 -4.46
N PRO A 566 -23.61 -11.49 -4.38
CA PRO A 566 -24.07 -12.17 -3.17
C PRO A 566 -23.09 -13.23 -2.65
N ALA A 567 -22.36 -13.91 -3.55
CA ALA A 567 -21.39 -14.93 -3.17
C ALA A 567 -20.13 -14.35 -2.50
N VAL A 568 -19.81 -13.07 -2.78
CA VAL A 568 -18.74 -12.35 -2.09
C VAL A 568 -19.26 -11.86 -0.75
N ILE A 569 -20.43 -11.21 -0.71
CA ILE A 569 -21.04 -10.69 0.52
C ILE A 569 -21.18 -11.78 1.58
N ALA A 570 -21.62 -12.98 1.19
CA ALA A 570 -21.79 -14.11 2.10
C ALA A 570 -20.47 -14.60 2.76
N ARG A 571 -19.31 -14.14 2.28
CA ARG A 571 -17.99 -14.47 2.87
C ARG A 571 -17.44 -13.35 3.75
N ILE A 572 -18.07 -12.18 3.76
CA ILE A 572 -17.64 -11.04 4.56
C ILE A 572 -18.17 -11.25 5.97
N ASP A 573 -17.28 -11.24 6.96
CA ASP A 573 -17.68 -11.17 8.35
C ASP A 573 -18.20 -9.76 8.65
N GLN A 574 -19.50 -9.63 8.85
CA GLN A 574 -20.11 -8.32 9.08
C GLN A 574 -19.76 -7.76 10.47
N SER A 575 -19.44 -8.62 11.43
CA SER A 575 -19.16 -8.21 12.81
C SER A 575 -17.86 -7.41 12.94
N GLU A 576 -16.94 -7.58 11.99
CA GLU A 576 -15.69 -6.80 11.89
C GLU A 576 -15.93 -5.30 11.66
N PHE A 577 -17.12 -4.93 11.19
CA PHE A 577 -17.50 -3.54 10.90
C PHE A 577 -18.53 -2.99 11.89
N ASP A 578 -18.85 -3.71 12.96
CA ASP A 578 -19.77 -3.22 13.99
C ASP A 578 -19.22 -1.94 14.65
N GLY A 579 -20.08 -0.93 14.81
CA GLY A 579 -19.68 0.37 15.36
C GLY A 579 -19.02 1.31 14.34
N PHE A 580 -19.04 0.98 13.05
CA PHE A 580 -18.59 1.88 11.99
C PHE A 580 -19.42 3.16 11.92
N GLU A 581 -20.72 3.06 12.18
CA GLU A 581 -21.65 4.19 12.12
C GLU A 581 -21.18 5.36 12.99
N TYR A 582 -21.28 6.57 12.44
CA TYR A 582 -20.89 7.81 13.10
C TYR A 582 -21.65 8.98 12.52
N VAL A 583 -21.98 9.95 13.36
CA VAL A 583 -22.48 11.26 12.91
C VAL A 583 -21.76 12.32 13.73
N ASN A 584 -21.21 13.33 13.06
CA ASN A 584 -20.49 14.39 13.71
C ASN A 584 -21.44 15.24 14.57
N PRO A 585 -21.28 15.26 15.91
CA PRO A 585 -22.21 15.94 16.80
C PRO A 585 -22.31 17.46 16.55
N LEU A 586 -21.24 18.06 16.02
CA LEU A 586 -21.18 19.50 15.78
C LEU A 586 -21.90 19.91 14.51
N GLN A 587 -21.90 19.06 13.48
CA GLN A 587 -22.66 19.33 12.26
C GLN A 587 -24.17 19.12 12.47
N MET A 588 -24.57 18.15 13.30
CA MET A 588 -25.98 17.97 13.69
C MET A 588 -26.58 19.22 14.33
N SER A 589 -25.83 19.92 15.19
CA SER A 589 -26.32 21.14 15.85
C SER A 589 -26.66 22.27 14.87
N ARG A 590 -26.00 22.31 13.69
CA ARG A 590 -26.27 23.30 12.64
C ARG A 590 -27.50 22.94 11.81
N GLU A 591 -27.77 21.65 11.61
CA GLU A 591 -28.92 21.16 10.86
C GLU A 591 -30.22 21.22 11.69
N ASP A 592 -30.14 20.98 13.00
CA ASP A 592 -31.28 21.12 13.94
C ASP A 592 -31.65 22.59 14.26
N SER A 593 -30.83 23.56 13.82
CA SER A 593 -31.02 24.99 14.07
C SER A 593 -31.69 25.74 12.90
N VAL A 594 -32.14 25.04 11.85
CA VAL A 594 -32.79 25.62 10.65
C VAL A 594 -34.30 25.41 10.66
#